data_AF-A0A542ZWQ0-F1
#
_entry.id   AF-A0A542ZWQ0-F1
#
_cell.length_a   1.000
_cell.length_b   1.000
_cell.length_c   1.000
_cell.angle_alpha   90.00
_cell.angle_beta   90.00
_cell.angle_gamma   90.00
#
_symmetry.space_group_name_H-M   'P 1'
#
loop_
_entity.id
_entity.type
_entity.pdbx_description
1 polymer ?
#
loop_
_entity_poly.entity_id
_entity_poly.type
_entity_poly.pdbx_seq_one_letter_code
_entity_poly.pdbx_strand_id
1 'polypeptide(L)'
;MSDGPDHVEFQIELPGKVETGVPADFASLWHTPTSFVIDFVATKGPAQIGEDDEGQPVQVIPAKVVSRIRIPPEQVFELAKALTQQLSMWENETGKTASDE
;
A
#
# COMPACT_ATOMS: atom_id res chain seq x y z
N MET A 1 -36.07 14.09 -24.12
CA MET A 1 -34.69 13.59 -24.02
C MET A 1 -34.41 13.51 -22.54
N SER A 2 -34.35 12.30 -21.97
CA SER A 2 -34.17 12.13 -20.52
C SER A 2 -32.69 11.88 -20.26
N ASP A 3 -32.09 12.77 -19.47
CA ASP A 3 -30.79 12.59 -18.80
C ASP A 3 -30.77 11.26 -18.05
N GLY A 4 -29.76 10.44 -18.37
CA GLY A 4 -29.32 9.38 -17.47
C GLY A 4 -28.45 9.98 -16.36
N PRO A 5 -28.27 9.29 -15.23
CA PRO A 5 -27.51 9.86 -14.12
C PRO A 5 -26.04 10.08 -14.52
N ASP A 6 -25.57 11.33 -14.45
CA ASP A 6 -24.18 11.75 -14.67
C ASP A 6 -23.21 11.32 -13.54
N HIS A 7 -23.72 10.65 -12.49
CA HIS A 7 -22.95 10.31 -11.29
C HIS A 7 -23.14 8.83 -10.93
N VAL A 8 -22.01 8.12 -10.84
CA VAL A 8 -21.91 6.78 -10.25
C VAL A 8 -21.49 6.91 -8.78
N GLU A 9 -22.39 6.53 -7.88
CA GLU A 9 -22.08 6.40 -6.46
C GLU A 9 -21.69 4.95 -6.15
N PHE A 10 -20.50 4.75 -5.58
CA PHE A 10 -20.05 3.43 -5.17
C PHE A 10 -20.50 3.13 -3.74
N GLN A 11 -21.30 2.10 -3.56
CA GLN A 11 -21.56 1.51 -2.25
C GLN A 11 -20.51 0.46 -1.96
N ILE A 12 -19.59 0.79 -1.04
CA ILE A 12 -18.51 -0.10 -0.64
C ILE A 12 -18.94 -0.84 0.61
N GLU A 13 -19.11 -2.16 0.51
CA GLU A 13 -19.31 -3.03 1.65
C GLU A 13 -17.96 -3.51 2.19
N LEU A 14 -17.71 -3.31 3.48
CA LEU A 14 -16.56 -3.87 4.17
C LEU A 14 -17.00 -5.14 4.92
N PRO A 15 -16.58 -6.34 4.48
CA PRO A 15 -16.98 -7.56 5.17
C PRO A 15 -16.42 -7.57 6.61
N GLY A 16 -17.26 -7.93 7.60
CA GLY A 16 -16.86 -7.90 9.02
C GLY A 16 -15.57 -8.68 9.35
N LYS A 17 -15.26 -9.73 8.59
CA LYS A 17 -14.02 -10.53 8.73
C LYS A 17 -12.72 -9.75 8.44
N VAL A 18 -12.79 -8.61 7.77
CA VAL A 18 -11.64 -7.75 7.43
C VAL A 18 -11.80 -6.34 8.02
N GLU A 19 -12.82 -6.11 8.84
CA GLU A 19 -13.11 -4.80 9.44
C GLU A 19 -11.93 -4.26 10.24
N THR A 20 -11.22 -5.14 10.96
CA THR A 20 -10.02 -4.78 11.73
C THR A 20 -8.76 -4.61 10.88
N GLY A 21 -8.82 -4.94 9.58
CA GLY A 21 -7.65 -4.99 8.70
C GLY A 21 -6.69 -6.13 9.00
N VAL A 22 -5.62 -6.20 8.20
CA VAL A 22 -4.48 -7.09 8.42
C VAL A 22 -3.24 -6.22 8.63
N PRO A 23 -2.50 -6.37 9.74
CA PRO A 23 -1.36 -5.52 10.02
C PRO A 23 -0.24 -5.75 9.01
N ALA A 24 0.38 -4.66 8.55
CA ALA A 24 1.54 -4.64 7.68
C ALA A 24 2.51 -3.55 8.15
N ASP A 25 3.80 -3.82 8.05
CA ASP A 25 4.86 -2.90 8.46
C ASP A 25 5.27 -1.97 7.31
N PHE A 26 5.21 -2.46 6.07
CA PHE A 26 5.49 -1.66 4.88
C PHE A 26 4.75 -2.20 3.65
N ALA A 27 4.73 -1.41 2.58
CA ALA A 27 4.20 -1.79 1.28
C ALA A 27 5.30 -1.72 0.21
N SER A 28 5.40 -2.76 -0.63
CA SER A 28 6.22 -2.73 -1.84
C SER A 28 5.32 -2.50 -3.05
N LEU A 29 5.72 -1.57 -3.93
CA LEU A 29 5.01 -1.26 -5.16
C LEU A 29 5.88 -1.64 -6.36
N TRP A 30 5.31 -2.43 -7.26
CA TRP A 30 5.91 -2.78 -8.55
C TRP A 30 4.82 -2.90 -9.61
N HIS A 31 5.19 -3.13 -10.87
CA HIS A 31 4.21 -3.27 -11.93
C HIS A 31 4.57 -4.38 -12.92
N THR A 32 3.52 -4.87 -13.57
CA THR A 32 3.56 -5.73 -14.75
C THR A 32 3.09 -4.91 -15.96
N PRO A 33 3.17 -5.45 -17.19
CA PRO A 33 2.62 -4.76 -18.35
C PRO A 33 1.13 -4.41 -18.26
N THR A 34 0.37 -5.08 -17.38
CA THR A 34 -1.11 -4.94 -17.30
C THR A 34 -1.62 -4.47 -15.95
N SER A 35 -0.75 -4.29 -14.94
CA SER A 35 -1.21 -3.97 -13.58
C SER A 35 -0.08 -3.42 -12.72
N PHE A 36 -0.42 -2.49 -11.83
CA PHE A 36 0.36 -2.19 -10.64
C PHE A 36 0.04 -3.19 -9.54
N VAL A 37 1.05 -3.55 -8.76
CA VAL A 37 0.96 -4.53 -7.68
C VAL A 37 1.47 -3.90 -6.41
N ILE A 38 0.63 -3.90 -5.38
CA ILE A 38 0.98 -3.46 -4.03
C ILE A 38 1.00 -4.68 -3.12
N ASP A 39 2.16 -4.94 -2.55
CA ASP A 39 2.37 -5.99 -1.56
C ASP A 39 2.49 -5.37 -0.17
N PHE A 40 1.51 -5.63 0.69
CA PHE A 40 1.57 -5.31 2.10
C PHE A 40 2.29 -6.44 2.83
N VAL A 41 3.35 -6.09 3.56
CA VAL A 41 4.30 -7.03 4.13
C VAL A 41 4.39 -6.86 5.64
N ALA A 42 4.34 -7.97 6.38
CA ALA A 42 4.60 -8.01 7.81
C ALA A 42 5.91 -8.77 8.09
N THR A 43 6.71 -8.22 8.99
CA THR A 43 7.90 -8.86 9.57
C THR A 43 7.49 -10.05 10.42
N LYS A 44 8.31 -11.10 10.40
CA LYS A 44 8.04 -12.38 11.08
C LYS A 44 8.92 -12.61 12.30
N GLY A 45 9.87 -11.72 12.55
CA GLY A 45 10.87 -11.89 13.60
C GLY A 45 11.98 -10.86 13.51
N PRO A 46 12.95 -10.94 14.43
CA PRO A 46 14.08 -10.02 14.46
C PRO A 46 14.97 -10.22 13.24
N ALA A 47 15.79 -9.19 12.97
CA ALA A 47 16.84 -9.26 11.98
C ALA A 47 17.85 -10.39 12.26
N GLN A 48 18.33 -10.99 11.19
CA GLN A 48 19.33 -12.07 11.17
C GLN A 48 20.50 -11.64 10.28
N ILE A 49 21.67 -12.26 10.45
CA ILE A 49 22.76 -12.08 9.49
C ILE A 49 22.62 -13.13 8.39
N GLY A 50 22.59 -12.68 7.15
CA GLY A 50 22.66 -13.50 5.94
C GLY A 50 23.77 -13.01 5.02
N GLU A 51 23.76 -13.48 3.78
CA GLU A 51 24.68 -13.07 2.72
C GLU A 51 23.87 -12.54 1.53
N ASP A 52 24.39 -11.51 0.86
CA ASP A 52 23.83 -11.03 -0.41
C ASP A 52 24.32 -11.85 -1.62
N ASP A 53 23.92 -11.45 -2.82
CA ASP A 53 24.29 -12.13 -4.07
C ASP A 53 25.81 -12.12 -4.35
N GLU A 54 26.57 -11.25 -3.68
CA GLU A 54 28.03 -11.11 -3.77
C GLU A 54 28.76 -11.81 -2.59
N GLY A 55 28.01 -12.50 -1.72
CA GLY A 55 28.52 -13.17 -0.54
C GLY A 55 28.92 -12.23 0.60
N GLN A 56 28.50 -10.95 0.57
CA GLN A 56 28.76 -10.00 1.64
C GLN A 56 27.73 -10.16 2.76
N PRO A 57 28.13 -10.03 4.04
CA PRO A 57 27.21 -10.14 5.15
C PRO A 57 26.20 -8.99 5.16
N VAL A 58 24.91 -9.33 5.21
CA VAL A 58 23.80 -8.38 5.24
C VAL A 58 22.81 -8.69 6.35
N GLN A 59 22.09 -7.66 6.77
CA GLN A 59 20.97 -7.81 7.70
C GLN A 59 19.72 -8.26 6.93
N VAL A 60 19.22 -9.45 7.27
CA VAL A 60 18.01 -10.04 6.67
C VAL A 60 16.87 -10.02 7.67
N ILE A 61 15.78 -9.34 7.32
CA ILE A 61 14.55 -9.33 8.13
C ILE A 61 13.56 -10.30 7.49
N PRO A 62 13.21 -11.43 8.15
CA PRO A 62 12.25 -12.36 7.61
C PRO A 62 10.87 -11.70 7.56
N ALA A 63 10.21 -11.74 6.41
CA ALA A 63 8.93 -11.08 6.20
C ALA A 63 7.96 -11.93 5.35
N LYS A 64 6.68 -11.59 5.37
CA LYS A 64 5.63 -12.27 4.59
C LYS A 64 4.63 -11.27 4.04
N VAL A 65 4.26 -11.44 2.78
CA VAL A 65 3.11 -10.76 2.17
C VAL A 65 1.83 -11.21 2.88
N VAL A 66 1.15 -10.26 3.49
CA VAL A 66 -0.14 -10.47 4.17
C VAL A 66 -1.33 -10.09 3.28
N SER A 67 -1.12 -9.18 2.32
CA SER A 67 -2.10 -8.84 1.29
C SER A 67 -1.40 -8.39 0.01
N ARG A 68 -1.94 -8.80 -1.15
CA ARG A 68 -1.50 -8.35 -2.48
C ARG A 68 -2.69 -7.79 -3.23
N ILE A 69 -2.59 -6.53 -3.65
CA ILE A 69 -3.60 -5.85 -4.46
C ILE A 69 -3.05 -5.60 -5.85
N ARG A 70 -3.85 -5.90 -6.89
CA ARG A 70 -3.52 -5.61 -8.29
C ARG A 70 -4.50 -4.60 -8.83
N ILE A 71 -3.98 -3.55 -9.44
CA ILE A 71 -4.77 -2.41 -9.90
C ILE A 71 -4.44 -2.16 -11.39
N PRO A 72 -5.45 -2.05 -12.26
CA PRO A 72 -5.23 -1.63 -13.64
C PRO A 72 -4.58 -0.23 -13.71
N PRO A 73 -3.63 0.01 -14.64
CA PRO A 73 -2.89 1.27 -14.71
C PRO A 73 -3.77 2.52 -14.75
N GLU A 74 -4.93 2.46 -15.42
CA GLU A 74 -5.88 3.56 -15.55
C GLU A 74 -6.51 4.00 -14.23
N GLN A 75 -6.48 3.16 -13.19
CA GLN A 75 -7.04 3.47 -11.87
C GLN A 75 -5.98 3.91 -10.85
N VAL A 76 -4.69 3.76 -11.16
CA VAL A 76 -3.60 4.00 -10.21
C VAL A 76 -3.35 5.49 -9.98
N PHE A 77 -3.62 6.34 -10.97
CA PHE A 77 -3.41 7.78 -10.84
C PHE A 77 -4.26 8.39 -9.72
N GLU A 78 -5.55 8.08 -9.66
CA GLU A 78 -6.43 8.58 -8.61
C GLU A 78 -6.04 8.03 -7.23
N LEU A 79 -5.55 6.79 -7.15
CA LEU A 79 -5.03 6.25 -5.91
C LEU A 79 -3.80 7.03 -5.42
N ALA A 80 -2.84 7.31 -6.31
CA ALA A 80 -1.64 8.07 -5.96
C ALA A 80 -2.00 9.48 -5.46
N LYS A 81 -2.93 10.15 -6.15
CA LYS A 81 -3.44 11.46 -5.75
C LYS A 81 -4.12 11.42 -4.38
N ALA A 82 -4.97 10.43 -4.13
CA ALA A 82 -5.63 10.26 -2.84
C ALA A 82 -4.61 10.03 -1.71
N LEU A 83 -3.59 9.20 -1.94
CA LEU A 83 -2.51 8.98 -0.96
C LEU A 83 -1.76 10.28 -0.63
N THR A 84 -1.38 11.08 -1.64
CA THR A 84 -0.74 12.38 -1.41
C THR A 84 -1.64 13.32 -0.62
N GLN A 85 -2.93 13.39 -0.96
CA GLN A 85 -3.88 14.24 -0.25
C GLN A 85 -4.04 13.83 1.23
N GLN A 86 -4.16 12.53 1.50
CA GLN A 86 -4.26 12.02 2.86
C GLN A 86 -2.99 12.28 3.68
N LEU A 87 -1.80 12.13 3.06
CA LEU A 87 -0.54 12.48 3.70
C LEU A 87 -0.51 13.96 4.11
N SER A 88 -0.84 14.87 3.19
CA SER A 88 -0.87 16.30 3.50
C SER A 88 -1.88 16.65 4.59
N MET A 89 -3.04 15.98 4.63
CA MET A 89 -4.00 16.16 5.73
C MET A 89 -3.41 15.73 7.07
N TRP A 90 -2.79 14.55 7.13
CA TRP A 90 -2.15 14.03 8.33
C TRP A 90 -1.00 14.91 8.85
N GLU A 91 -0.16 15.43 7.95
CA GLU A 91 0.94 16.33 8.32
C GLU A 91 0.40 17.63 8.94
N ASN A 92 -0.67 18.19 8.37
CA ASN A 92 -1.33 19.38 8.92
C ASN A 92 -1.96 19.12 10.30
N GLU A 93 -2.53 17.93 10.52
CA GLU A 93 -3.17 17.55 11.78
C GLU A 93 -2.14 17.28 12.89
N THR A 94 -1.02 16.64 12.55
CA THR A 94 -0.02 16.20 13.53
C THR A 94 1.13 17.17 13.73
N GLY A 95 1.34 18.09 12.78
CA GLY A 95 2.51 18.99 12.75
C GLY A 95 3.83 18.27 12.46
N LYS A 96 3.80 16.99 12.06
CA LYS A 96 4.97 16.20 11.65
C LYS A 96 5.15 16.31 10.14
N THR A 97 6.39 16.28 9.65
CA THR A 97 6.67 16.15 8.21
C THR A 97 7.18 14.75 7.90
N ALA A 98 6.86 14.20 6.72
CA ALA A 98 7.36 12.90 6.29
C ALA A 98 8.91 12.81 6.20
N SER A 99 9.60 13.94 6.29
CA SER A 99 11.06 14.08 6.30
C SER A 99 11.72 14.02 7.69
N ASP A 100 10.95 13.86 8.77
CA ASP A 100 11.47 13.84 10.14
C ASP A 100 11.90 12.44 10.66
N GLU A 101 12.00 11.43 9.78
CA GLU A 101 12.57 10.09 10.06
C GLU A 101 13.85 9.79 9.28
#